data_AF-A0A933KVP3-F1
#
_entry.id   AF-A0A933KVP3-F1
#
_cell.length_a   1.000
_cell.length_b   1.000
_cell.length_c   1.000
_cell.angle_alpha   90.00
_cell.angle_beta   90.00
_cell.angle_gamma   90.00
#
_symmetry.space_group_name_H-M   'P 1'
#
loop_
_entity.id
_entity.type
_entity.pdbx_description
1 polymer ?
#
loop_
_entity_poly.entity_id
_entity_poly.type
_entity_poly.pdbx_seq_one_letter_code
_entity_poly.pdbx_strand_id
1 'polypeptide(L)'
;MSTLSLRLPASLHHKIRELSERDEVSINQFIATAVAEKTAALLTVEYLEARGRRGSRAQFDRILARVPNVPPMPGDELPNQPRQSNKALQPTNRKARRPQSKRPKPARG
;
A
#
# COMPACT_ATOMS: atom_id res chain seq x y z
N MET A 1 -6.28 22.30 -20.98
CA MET A 1 -6.41 20.93 -20.44
C MET A 1 -6.75 19.99 -21.58
N SER A 2 -6.19 18.78 -21.60
CA SER A 2 -6.57 17.75 -22.58
C SER A 2 -7.81 17.00 -22.09
N THR A 3 -8.69 16.59 -23.01
CA THR A 3 -9.90 15.83 -22.69
C THR A 3 -9.62 14.33 -22.81
N LEU A 4 -9.98 13.56 -21.77
CA LEU A 4 -9.85 12.11 -21.75
C LEU A 4 -11.25 11.48 -21.69
N SER A 5 -11.62 10.72 -22.71
CA SER A 5 -12.87 9.94 -22.73
C SER A 5 -12.55 8.47 -22.47
N LEU A 6 -13.17 7.89 -21.44
CA LEU A 6 -12.96 6.51 -21.02
C LEU A 6 -14.28 5.89 -20.55
N ARG A 7 -14.41 4.57 -20.67
CA ARG A 7 -15.56 3.82 -20.17
C ARG A 7 -15.17 3.07 -18.90
N LEU A 8 -15.99 3.23 -17.85
CA LEU A 8 -15.82 2.52 -16.58
C LEU A 8 -16.88 1.42 -16.46
N PRO A 9 -16.57 0.30 -15.77
CA PRO A 9 -17.59 -0.65 -15.35
C PRO A 9 -18.70 0.06 -14.54
N ALA A 10 -19.96 -0.35 -14.73
CA ALA A 10 -21.11 0.31 -14.11
C ALA A 10 -20.99 0.37 -12.58
N SER A 11 -20.56 -0.73 -11.94
CA SER A 11 -20.34 -0.79 -10.49
C SER A 11 -19.33 0.25 -9.99
N LEU A 12 -18.24 0.46 -10.73
CA LEU A 12 -17.22 1.44 -10.38
C LEU A 12 -17.74 2.86 -10.56
N HIS A 13 -18.42 3.13 -11.67
CA HIS A 13 -19.03 4.43 -11.92
C HIS A 13 -20.06 4.81 -10.83
N HIS A 14 -20.91 3.85 -10.41
CA HIS A 14 -21.84 4.07 -9.29
C HIS A 14 -21.11 4.42 -7.99
N LYS A 15 -20.02 3.70 -7.67
CA LYS A 15 -19.28 3.97 -6.43
C LYS A 15 -18.57 5.32 -6.46
N ILE A 16 -17.99 5.69 -7.60
CA ILE A 16 -17.35 7.01 -7.77
C ILE A 16 -18.38 8.12 -7.60
N ARG A 17 -19.59 7.95 -8.16
CA ARG A 17 -20.67 8.93 -7.98
C ARG A 17 -21.00 9.13 -6.49
N GLU A 18 -21.26 8.04 -5.76
CA GLU A 18 -21.56 8.09 -4.32
C GLU A 18 -20.45 8.80 -3.52
N LEU A 19 -19.19 8.49 -3.81
CA LEU A 19 -18.04 9.12 -3.16
C LEU A 19 -17.92 10.61 -3.51
N SER A 20 -18.14 10.96 -4.78
CA SER A 20 -18.08 12.35 -5.24
C SER A 20 -19.19 13.20 -4.63
N GLU A 21 -20.41 12.63 -4.50
CA GLU A 21 -21.53 13.28 -3.81
C GLU A 21 -21.25 13.50 -2.33
N ARG A 22 -20.67 12.51 -1.64
CA ARG A 22 -20.30 12.62 -0.22
C ARG A 22 -19.23 13.69 0.02
N ASP A 23 -18.27 13.79 -0.89
CA ASP A 23 -17.16 14.73 -0.79
C ASP A 23 -17.47 16.09 -1.47
N GLU A 24 -18.72 16.30 -1.90
CA GLU A 24 -19.23 17.53 -2.55
C GLU A 24 -18.41 18.02 -3.76
N VAL A 25 -17.90 17.07 -4.56
CA VAL A 25 -17.11 17.35 -5.77
C VAL A 25 -17.73 16.73 -7.01
N SER A 26 -17.39 17.27 -8.19
CA SER A 26 -17.78 16.62 -9.44
C SER A 26 -17.05 15.29 -9.64
N ILE A 27 -17.66 14.35 -10.36
CA ILE A 27 -17.03 13.06 -10.73
C ILE A 27 -15.70 13.29 -11.46
N ASN A 28 -15.61 14.30 -12.33
CA ASN A 28 -14.39 14.61 -13.05
C ASN A 28 -13.28 15.11 -12.12
N GLN A 29 -13.63 15.95 -11.14
CA GLN A 29 -12.67 16.41 -10.13
C GLN A 29 -12.20 15.25 -9.26
N PHE A 30 -13.12 14.39 -8.81
CA PHE A 30 -12.79 13.20 -8.05
C PHE A 30 -11.82 12.29 -8.80
N ILE A 31 -12.10 11.99 -10.08
CA ILE A 31 -11.24 11.16 -10.93
C ILE A 31 -9.87 11.83 -11.12
N ALA A 32 -9.83 13.13 -11.40
CA ALA A 32 -8.57 13.86 -11.59
C ALA A 32 -7.70 13.80 -10.34
N THR A 33 -8.27 14.04 -9.16
CA THR A 33 -7.56 13.96 -7.88
C THR A 33 -7.07 12.54 -7.61
N ALA A 34 -7.92 11.53 -7.78
CA ALA A 34 -7.54 10.13 -7.57
C ALA A 34 -6.41 9.68 -8.51
N VAL A 35 -6.42 10.12 -9.77
CA VAL A 35 -5.34 9.84 -10.73
C VAL A 35 -4.05 10.56 -10.30
N ALA A 36 -4.13 11.81 -9.86
CA ALA A 36 -2.97 12.55 -9.36
C ALA A 36 -2.34 11.86 -8.14
N GLU A 37 -3.17 11.45 -7.18
CA GLU A 37 -2.71 10.71 -5.98
C GLU A 37 -2.07 9.37 -6.34
N LYS A 38 -2.72 8.58 -7.20
CA LYS A 38 -2.17 7.28 -7.62
C LYS A 38 -0.84 7.45 -8.35
N THR A 39 -0.75 8.48 -9.20
CA THR A 39 0.48 8.81 -9.93
C THR A 39 1.58 9.22 -8.96
N ALA A 40 1.30 10.13 -8.02
CA ALA A 40 2.25 10.57 -7.02
C ALA A 40 2.77 9.39 -6.17
N ALA A 41 1.88 8.48 -5.76
CA ALA A 41 2.26 7.28 -5.01
C ALA A 41 3.22 6.38 -5.81
N LEU A 42 2.91 6.12 -7.09
CA LEU A 42 3.76 5.28 -7.94
C LEU A 42 5.14 5.90 -8.20
N LEU A 43 5.18 7.19 -8.51
CA LEU A 43 6.43 7.92 -8.73
C LEU A 43 7.27 8.01 -7.46
N THR A 44 6.63 8.13 -6.29
CA THR A 44 7.34 8.15 -5.00
C THR A 44 8.03 6.81 -4.73
N VAL A 45 7.37 5.69 -5.01
CA VAL A 45 7.98 4.36 -4.87
C VAL A 45 9.21 4.23 -5.76
N GLU A 46 9.08 4.59 -7.05
CA GLU A 46 10.20 4.56 -7.99
C GLU A 46 11.38 5.44 -7.55
N TYR A 47 11.08 6.66 -7.09
CA TYR A 47 12.09 7.57 -6.57
C TYR A 47 12.83 6.99 -5.36
N LEU A 48 12.10 6.45 -4.37
CA LEU A 48 12.71 5.88 -3.17
C LEU A 48 13.56 4.65 -3.49
N GLU A 49 13.13 3.79 -4.42
CA GLU A 49 13.93 2.66 -4.90
C GLU A 49 15.22 3.14 -5.57
N ALA A 50 15.11 4.09 -6.50
CA ALA A 50 16.26 4.65 -7.21
C ALA A 50 17.23 5.36 -6.25
N ARG A 51 16.71 6.04 -5.22
CA ARG A 51 17.52 6.68 -4.18
C ARG A 51 18.18 5.64 -3.27
N GLY A 52 17.44 4.61 -2.89
CA GLY A 52 17.91 3.50 -2.05
C GLY A 52 19.08 2.74 -2.68
N ARG A 53 19.05 2.51 -4.00
CA ARG A 53 20.17 1.91 -4.75
C ARG A 53 21.47 2.72 -4.67
N ARG A 54 21.39 4.03 -4.43
CA ARG A 54 22.56 4.91 -4.25
C ARG A 54 23.04 4.93 -2.79
N GLY A 55 22.30 4.32 -1.87
CA GLY A 55 22.68 4.23 -0.46
C GLY A 55 23.82 3.24 -0.25
N SER A 56 24.73 3.54 0.67
CA SER A 56 25.80 2.63 1.08
C SER A 56 25.68 2.31 2.56
N ARG A 57 25.46 1.02 2.88
CA ARG A 57 25.42 0.56 4.27
C ARG A 57 26.74 0.85 5.00
N ALA A 58 27.87 0.67 4.32
CA ALA A 58 29.18 0.96 4.90
C ALA A 58 29.40 2.46 5.17
N GLN A 59 28.82 3.37 4.38
CA GLN A 59 28.87 4.80 4.69
C GLN A 59 27.94 5.14 5.87
N PHE A 60 26.76 4.53 5.92
CA PHE A 60 25.82 4.67 7.04
C PHE A 60 26.47 4.23 8.37
N ASP A 61 27.05 3.03 8.42
CA ASP A 61 27.69 2.51 9.63
C ASP A 61 28.90 3.36 10.04
N ARG A 62 29.68 3.87 9.06
CA ARG A 62 30.80 4.80 9.33
C ARG A 62 30.36 6.10 9.98
N ILE A 63 29.19 6.63 9.59
CA ILE A 63 28.62 7.84 10.20
C ILE A 63 28.13 7.51 11.61
N LEU A 64 27.42 6.39 11.79
CA LEU A 64 26.92 5.96 13.10
C LEU A 64 28.03 5.68 14.11
N ALA A 65 29.18 5.17 13.67
CA ALA A 65 30.34 4.93 14.54
C ALA A 65 30.91 6.23 15.18
N ARG A 66 30.51 7.41 14.68
CA ARG A 66 30.88 8.70 15.30
C ARG A 66 29.99 9.07 16.47
N VAL A 67 28.86 8.40 16.64
CA VAL A 67 27.95 8.64 17.77
C VAL A 67 28.56 7.97 19.01
N PRO A 68 28.78 8.72 20.10
CA PRO A 68 29.29 8.15 21.34
C PRO A 68 28.38 7.06 21.88
N ASN A 69 28.96 5.95 22.34
CA ASN A 69 28.23 4.87 23.00
C ASN A 69 27.96 5.22 24.47
N VAL A 70 26.98 6.09 24.70
CA VAL A 70 26.55 6.54 26.04
C VAL A 70 25.11 6.11 26.32
N PRO A 71 24.69 6.01 27.59
CA PRO A 71 23.31 5.76 27.92
C PRO A 71 22.36 6.78 27.25
N PRO A 72 21.14 6.36 26.88
CA PRO A 72 20.13 7.28 26.37
C PRO A 72 19.81 8.37 27.41
N MET A 73 19.35 9.52 26.93
CA MET A 73 18.84 10.56 27.81
C MET A 73 17.58 10.07 28.54
N PRO A 74 17.28 10.58 29.75
CA PRO A 74 16.04 10.26 30.45
C PRO A 74 14.82 10.57 29.57
N GLY A 75 13.97 9.58 29.32
CA GLY A 75 12.81 9.64 28.42
C GLY A 75 13.05 9.08 27.01
N ASP A 76 14.31 8.90 26.60
CA ASP A 76 14.69 8.28 25.32
C ASP A 76 15.01 6.78 25.45
N GLU A 77 14.77 6.19 26.63
CA GLU A 77 14.99 4.76 26.84
C GLU A 77 14.07 3.93 25.93
N LEU A 78 14.60 2.80 25.44
CA LEU A 78 13.76 1.83 24.77
C LEU A 78 12.70 1.31 25.76
N PRO A 79 11.43 1.14 25.32
CA PRO A 79 10.40 0.54 26.16
C PRO A 79 10.88 -0.82 26.66
N ASN A 80 10.64 -1.11 27.95
CA ASN A 80 11.07 -2.35 28.60
C ASN A 80 10.29 -3.60 28.13
N GLN A 81 9.55 -3.48 27.02
CA GLN A 81 8.81 -4.57 26.40
C GLN A 81 9.56 -5.04 25.17
N PRO A 82 9.75 -6.36 24.98
CA PRO A 82 10.33 -6.87 23.75
C PRO A 82 9.47 -6.40 22.58
N ARG A 83 10.06 -5.64 21.66
CA ARG A 83 9.40 -5.31 20.39
C ARG A 83 8.95 -6.62 19.79
N GLN A 84 7.63 -6.81 19.68
CA GLN A 84 7.07 -7.94 18.93
C GLN A 84 7.76 -7.89 17.58
N SER A 85 8.51 -8.94 17.24
CA SER A 85 9.20 -8.98 15.97
C SER A 85 8.16 -8.73 14.90
N ASN A 86 8.33 -7.67 14.10
CA ASN A 86 7.57 -7.53 12.86
C ASN A 86 7.94 -8.76 12.02
N LYS A 87 7.21 -9.86 12.17
CA LYS A 87 7.22 -10.94 11.20
C LYS A 87 6.87 -10.22 9.91
N ALA A 88 7.85 -10.09 9.01
CA ALA A 88 7.61 -9.61 7.65
C ALA A 88 6.30 -10.25 7.20
N LEU A 89 5.34 -9.43 6.76
CA LEU A 89 4.04 -9.89 6.28
C LEU A 89 4.31 -11.11 5.41
N GLN A 90 4.00 -12.30 5.93
CA GLN A 90 4.27 -13.52 5.18
C GLN A 90 3.50 -13.36 3.87
N PRO A 91 4.12 -13.55 2.69
CA PRO A 91 3.41 -13.47 1.44
C PRO A 91 2.20 -14.38 1.57
N THR A 92 1.00 -13.79 1.54
CA THR A 92 -0.23 -14.53 1.80
C THR A 92 -0.26 -15.68 0.80
N ASN A 93 -0.10 -16.90 1.30
CA ASN A 93 -0.15 -18.10 0.50
C ASN A 93 -1.63 -18.30 0.14
N ARG A 94 -2.10 -17.54 -0.85
CA ARG A 94 -3.40 -17.74 -1.50
C ARG A 94 -3.28 -18.97 -2.41
N LYS A 95 -2.89 -20.11 -1.84
CA LYS A 95 -3.03 -21.41 -2.48
C LYS A 95 -4.54 -21.65 -2.63
N ALA A 96 -5.00 -21.43 -3.86
CA ALA A 96 -6.22 -21.96 -4.48
C ALA A 96 -7.17 -22.72 -3.55
N ARG A 97 -8.12 -22.00 -2.94
CA ARG A 97 -9.40 -22.62 -2.56
C ARG A 97 -10.18 -22.90 -3.85
N ARG A 98 -9.94 -24.07 -4.46
CA ARG A 98 -10.86 -24.63 -5.47
C ARG A 98 -12.23 -24.80 -4.79
N PRO A 99 -13.34 -24.25 -5.32
CA PRO A 99 -14.65 -24.63 -4.83
C PRO A 99 -14.91 -26.09 -5.24
N GLN A 100 -15.17 -26.96 -4.25
CA GLN A 100 -15.65 -28.31 -4.52
C GLN A 100 -17.03 -28.20 -5.18
N SER A 101 -17.11 -28.53 -6.47
CA SER A 101 -18.36 -28.71 -7.18
C SER A 101 -19.12 -29.90 -6.59
N LYS A 102 -20.14 -29.65 -5.77
CA LYS A 102 -21.15 -30.68 -5.44
C LYS A 102 -22.03 -30.88 -6.67
N ARG A 103 -21.77 -31.94 -7.45
CA ARG A 103 -22.72 -32.44 -8.46
C ARG A 103 -23.96 -32.99 -7.74
N PRO A 104 -25.19 -32.68 -8.17
CA PRO A 104 -26.35 -33.41 -7.68
C PRO A 104 -26.40 -34.81 -8.33
N LYS A 105 -26.78 -35.82 -7.55
CA LYS A 105 -27.06 -37.18 -8.06
C LYS A 105 -28.39 -37.15 -8.84
N PRO A 106 -28.54 -37.89 -9.95
CA PRO A 106 -29.86 -38.10 -10.55
C PRO A 106 -30.66 -39.07 -9.69
N ALA A 107 -31.86 -38.67 -9.28
CA ALA A 107 -32.85 -39.61 -8.76
C ALA A 107 -33.43 -40.40 -9.94
N ARG A 108 -33.23 -41.72 -9.91
CA ARG A 108 -34.03 -42.69 -10.67
C ARG A 108 -35.32 -42.94 -9.86
N GLY A 109 -36.46 -42.96 -10.54
CA GLY A 109 -37.77 -43.27 -9.97
C GLY A 109 -38.84 -42.41 -10.60
#